data_AF-B8H9G8-F1
#
_entry.id   AF-B8H9G8-F1
#
_cell.length_a   1.000
_cell.length_b   1.000
_cell.length_c   1.000
_cell.angle_alpha   90.00
_cell.angle_beta   90.00
_cell.angle_gamma   90.00
#
_symmetry.space_group_name_H-M   'P 1'
#
loop_
_entity.id
_entity.type
_entity.pdbx_description
1 polymer ?
#
loop_
_entity_poly.entity_id
_entity_poly.type
_entity_poly.pdbx_seq_one_letter_code
_entity_poly.pdbx_strand_id
1 'polypeptide(L)'
;MAGASTQSTTPIRRGPATARTVRRAIARLPLPFLTAALLAVSACTPQQPAPAASPSSAAPEPVTIEINQSRDQYGQHAILLQLTNTTEGLLTVDGARVNSPLFDADIEWAPQAGSLELPPHQPKSVQAQLPGPACAGPVAASSQASATVSVTAAGRQPEELPLPAPDPFDVLPRNNAELCLAADAAMVAGLGLDPHLEVAADGRTAVVRLRISPRPAGPGATPSLTLHGVGGTPLLAEAMTGFGAEPWPRNVTFLTGEPDTVLALRVRPARCDPHAVAEDKVGTLLPLNVAVGAREGVLKVAAGGPLRAQLYDFVTRACQNG
;
A
#
# COMPACT_ATOMS: atom_id res chain seq x y z
N MET A 1 -3.06 32.11 71.56
CA MET A 1 -3.24 33.41 70.87
C MET A 1 -3.85 33.11 69.52
N ALA A 2 -5.04 33.66 69.32
CA ALA A 2 -5.93 33.39 68.19
C ALA A 2 -5.63 34.31 67.01
N GLY A 3 -5.98 33.86 65.80
CA GLY A 3 -5.94 34.65 64.58
C GLY A 3 -6.48 33.86 63.40
N ALA A 4 -7.81 33.65 63.39
CA ALA A 4 -8.56 33.12 62.26
C ALA A 4 -8.71 34.19 61.16
N SER A 5 -8.72 33.78 59.89
CA SER A 5 -9.29 34.59 58.82
C SER A 5 -10.06 33.71 57.83
N THR A 6 -11.29 34.14 57.58
CA THR A 6 -12.41 33.44 56.96
C THR A 6 -12.46 33.54 55.44
N GLN A 7 -13.23 32.61 54.88
CA GLN A 7 -13.51 32.34 53.46
C GLN A 7 -14.30 33.46 52.76
N SER A 8 -14.17 33.55 51.43
CA SER A 8 -15.25 34.04 50.55
C SER A 8 -15.30 33.22 49.25
N THR A 9 -16.31 32.36 49.19
CA THR A 9 -16.79 31.61 48.03
C THR A 9 -17.66 32.51 47.16
N THR A 10 -17.52 32.44 45.83
CA THR A 10 -18.53 32.97 44.91
C THR A 10 -18.78 31.95 43.79
N PRO A 11 -20.03 31.53 43.55
CA PRO A 11 -20.36 30.57 42.50
C PRO A 11 -20.56 31.27 41.16
N ILE A 12 -19.84 30.85 40.12
CA ILE A 12 -20.12 31.29 38.75
C ILE A 12 -21.22 30.42 38.13
N ARG A 13 -22.26 31.13 37.71
CA ARG A 13 -23.55 30.67 37.19
C ARG A 13 -23.39 30.03 35.81
N ARG A 14 -23.96 28.84 35.64
CA ARG A 14 -24.18 28.18 34.34
C ARG A 14 -25.22 28.96 33.53
N GLY A 15 -24.89 29.29 32.29
CA GLY A 15 -25.85 29.73 31.27
C GLY A 15 -25.82 28.75 30.08
N PRO A 16 -26.98 28.30 29.56
CA PRO A 16 -27.02 27.34 28.47
C PRO A 16 -26.83 28.07 27.13
N ALA A 17 -25.76 27.74 26.39
CA ALA A 17 -25.63 28.15 25.00
C ALA A 17 -26.34 27.12 24.12
N THR A 18 -27.35 27.62 23.42
CA THR A 18 -28.34 26.95 22.60
C THR A 18 -27.74 26.18 21.42
N ALA A 19 -28.14 24.92 21.29
CA ALA A 19 -27.89 24.09 20.11
C ALA A 19 -28.64 24.66 18.90
N ARG A 20 -27.89 25.09 17.87
CA ARG A 20 -28.44 25.49 16.58
C ARG A 20 -28.54 24.27 15.68
N THR A 21 -29.67 23.57 15.76
CA THR A 21 -30.10 22.56 14.79
C THR A 21 -30.35 23.20 13.43
N VAL A 22 -29.55 22.83 12.43
CA VAL A 22 -29.81 23.13 11.01
C VAL A 22 -30.89 22.17 10.52
N ARG A 23 -32.13 22.66 10.43
CA ARG A 23 -33.25 21.94 9.80
C ARG A 23 -33.07 21.95 8.28
N ARG A 24 -32.89 20.77 7.68
CA ARG A 24 -32.99 20.54 6.23
C ARG A 24 -34.43 20.83 5.79
N ALA A 25 -34.59 21.78 4.87
CA ALA A 25 -35.85 22.04 4.19
C ALA A 25 -36.09 20.95 3.15
N ILE A 26 -37.12 20.13 3.36
CA ILE A 26 -37.64 19.17 2.38
C ILE A 26 -38.71 19.91 1.57
N ALA A 27 -38.41 20.25 0.33
CA ALA A 27 -39.40 20.77 -0.61
C ALA A 27 -40.23 19.60 -1.15
N ARG A 28 -41.55 19.66 -0.97
CA ARG A 28 -42.54 18.71 -1.49
C ARG A 28 -43.41 19.39 -2.54
N LEU A 29 -43.53 18.70 -3.68
CA LEU A 29 -44.66 18.66 -4.64
C LEU A 29 -44.99 19.93 -5.45
N PRO A 30 -45.66 19.84 -6.64
CA PRO A 30 -46.54 18.75 -7.11
C PRO A 30 -46.30 18.25 -8.56
N LEU A 31 -46.83 17.05 -8.82
CA LEU A 31 -46.92 16.39 -10.13
C LEU A 31 -48.31 16.64 -10.73
N PRO A 32 -48.45 17.11 -11.99
CA PRO A 32 -49.75 17.15 -12.66
C PRO A 32 -49.96 15.99 -13.65
N PHE A 33 -51.23 15.62 -13.69
CA PHE A 33 -51.99 14.66 -14.47
C PHE A 33 -51.77 14.63 -16.00
N LEU A 34 -51.83 13.38 -16.53
CA LEU A 34 -52.54 12.87 -17.71
C LEU A 34 -52.53 13.66 -19.04
N THR A 35 -52.17 12.95 -20.13
CA THR A 35 -52.98 12.90 -21.36
C THR A 35 -52.58 11.70 -22.23
N ALA A 36 -53.60 11.05 -22.78
CA ALA A 36 -53.54 9.89 -23.66
C ALA A 36 -53.38 10.30 -25.14
N ALA A 37 -52.85 9.39 -25.98
CA ALA A 37 -53.54 8.86 -27.17
C ALA A 37 -52.59 8.27 -28.25
N LEU A 38 -53.11 7.23 -28.91
CA LEU A 38 -52.91 6.79 -30.32
C LEU A 38 -51.77 5.82 -30.69
N LEU A 39 -52.19 4.55 -30.75
CA LEU A 39 -51.98 3.53 -31.81
C LEU A 39 -51.14 3.88 -33.05
N ALA A 40 -50.08 3.10 -33.26
CA ALA A 40 -49.69 2.60 -34.58
C ALA A 40 -48.99 1.24 -34.40
N VAL A 41 -49.66 0.16 -34.81
CA VAL A 41 -49.13 -1.22 -34.80
C VAL A 41 -48.34 -1.40 -36.09
N SER A 42 -47.01 -1.32 -36.01
CA SER A 42 -46.13 -1.73 -37.11
C SER A 42 -45.69 -3.17 -36.86
N ALA A 43 -46.20 -4.09 -37.68
CA ALA A 43 -45.81 -5.49 -37.67
C ALA A 43 -44.44 -5.66 -38.34
N CYS A 44 -43.36 -5.60 -37.55
CA CYS A 44 -42.06 -6.11 -37.95
C CYS A 44 -41.93 -7.56 -37.48
N THR A 45 -41.79 -8.48 -38.42
CA THR A 45 -41.43 -9.88 -38.15
C THR A 45 -40.02 -9.90 -37.54
N PRO A 46 -39.82 -10.33 -36.28
CA PRO A 46 -38.47 -10.46 -35.73
C PRO A 46 -37.79 -11.64 -36.43
N GLN A 47 -36.81 -11.33 -37.26
CA GLN A 47 -35.88 -12.30 -37.82
C GLN A 47 -35.08 -12.89 -36.66
N GLN A 48 -35.36 -14.16 -36.34
CA GLN A 48 -34.73 -14.88 -35.26
C GLN A 48 -33.21 -14.91 -35.49
N PRO A 49 -32.40 -14.30 -34.60
CA PRO A 49 -30.95 -14.39 -34.70
C PRO A 49 -30.55 -15.86 -34.63
N ALA A 50 -29.69 -16.29 -35.55
CA ALA A 50 -29.08 -17.61 -35.48
C ALA A 50 -28.46 -17.79 -34.07
N PRO A 51 -28.63 -18.97 -33.43
CA PRO A 51 -28.02 -19.20 -32.13
C PRO A 51 -26.51 -19.02 -32.25
N ALA A 52 -25.99 -18.01 -31.56
CA ALA A 52 -24.56 -17.84 -31.38
C ALA A 52 -24.00 -19.14 -30.79
N ALA A 53 -22.93 -19.64 -31.38
CA ALA A 53 -22.20 -20.78 -30.87
C ALA A 53 -21.93 -20.55 -29.37
N SER A 54 -22.45 -21.42 -28.52
CA SER A 54 -22.14 -21.40 -27.09
C SER A 54 -20.61 -21.47 -26.96
N PRO A 55 -19.97 -20.65 -26.11
CA PRO A 55 -18.54 -20.80 -25.86
C PRO A 55 -18.31 -22.25 -25.41
N SER A 56 -17.48 -22.97 -26.16
CA SER A 56 -17.00 -24.29 -25.75
C SER A 56 -16.41 -24.10 -24.34
N SER A 57 -17.01 -24.74 -23.33
CA SER A 57 -16.42 -24.72 -22.00
C SER A 57 -15.10 -25.47 -22.10
N ALA A 58 -14.00 -24.73 -22.22
CA ALA A 58 -12.69 -25.31 -22.04
C ALA A 58 -12.71 -26.09 -20.73
N ALA A 59 -12.16 -27.31 -20.74
CA ALA A 59 -12.01 -28.06 -19.51
C ALA A 59 -11.24 -27.18 -18.50
N PRO A 60 -11.60 -27.22 -17.20
CA PRO A 60 -10.87 -26.44 -16.21
C PRO A 60 -9.39 -26.83 -16.24
N GLU A 61 -8.53 -25.81 -16.36
CA GLU A 61 -7.08 -25.97 -16.30
C GLU A 61 -6.69 -26.68 -15.00
N PRO A 62 -5.71 -27.61 -15.01
CA PRO A 62 -5.36 -28.43 -13.85
C PRO A 62 -4.73 -27.62 -12.70
N VAL A 63 -4.27 -26.40 -13.00
CA VAL A 63 -3.77 -25.43 -12.03
C VAL A 63 -4.29 -24.04 -12.41
N THR A 64 -4.58 -23.23 -11.40
CA THR A 64 -4.79 -21.79 -11.56
C THR A 64 -3.70 -21.01 -10.85
N ILE A 65 -3.47 -19.78 -11.30
CA ILE A 65 -2.53 -18.83 -10.70
C ILE A 65 -3.25 -17.50 -10.53
N GLU A 66 -3.11 -16.88 -9.36
CA GLU A 66 -3.61 -15.53 -9.07
C GLU A 66 -2.49 -14.68 -8.48
N ILE A 67 -2.48 -13.39 -8.83
CA ILE A 67 -1.58 -12.40 -8.26
C ILE A 67 -2.20 -11.84 -6.99
N ASN A 68 -1.43 -11.88 -5.90
CA ASN A 68 -1.83 -11.34 -4.61
C ASN A 68 -0.62 -10.65 -3.95
N GLN A 69 -0.84 -9.99 -2.81
CA GLN A 69 0.22 -9.43 -1.98
C GLN A 69 -0.27 -9.36 -0.54
N SER A 70 0.47 -9.96 0.39
CA SER A 70 0.19 -9.77 1.81
C SER A 70 0.94 -8.54 2.34
N ARG A 71 0.63 -8.14 3.57
CA ARG A 71 1.34 -7.05 4.27
C ARG A 71 2.83 -7.36 4.46
N ASP A 72 3.23 -8.64 4.43
CA ASP A 72 4.63 -9.03 4.55
C ASP A 72 5.43 -8.58 3.32
N GLN A 73 4.82 -8.55 2.13
CA GLN A 73 5.49 -8.16 0.89
C GLN A 73 5.59 -6.64 0.69
N TYR A 74 4.91 -5.84 1.51
CA TYR A 74 4.93 -4.38 1.36
C TYR A 74 6.34 -3.83 1.58
N GLY A 75 6.82 -3.03 0.63
CA GLY A 75 8.18 -2.47 0.66
C GLY A 75 9.30 -3.47 0.38
N GLN A 76 8.98 -4.72 0.02
CA GLN A 76 9.97 -5.74 -0.35
C GLN A 76 10.15 -5.92 -1.86
N HIS A 77 9.45 -5.12 -2.67
CA HIS A 77 9.41 -5.26 -4.14
C HIS A 77 9.04 -6.69 -4.57
N ALA A 78 8.05 -7.28 -3.89
CA ALA A 78 7.66 -8.66 -4.12
C ALA A 78 6.13 -8.80 -4.13
N ILE A 79 5.65 -9.88 -4.74
CA ILE A 79 4.25 -10.28 -4.77
C ILE A 79 4.10 -11.74 -4.34
N LEU A 80 2.86 -12.18 -4.16
CA LEU A 80 2.51 -13.58 -4.01
C LEU A 80 1.87 -14.09 -5.29
N LEU A 81 2.34 -15.25 -5.76
CA LEU A 81 1.66 -16.06 -6.75
C LEU A 81 0.87 -17.13 -5.99
N GLN A 82 -0.45 -17.08 -6.05
CA GLN A 82 -1.31 -18.08 -5.43
C GLN A 82 -1.66 -19.16 -6.46
N LEU A 83 -0.99 -20.31 -6.33
CA LEU A 83 -1.18 -21.47 -7.20
C LEU A 83 -2.22 -22.40 -6.56
N THR A 84 -3.23 -22.82 -7.32
CA THR A 84 -4.27 -23.75 -6.83
C THR A 84 -4.38 -24.94 -7.77
N ASN A 85 -4.19 -26.15 -7.24
CA ASN A 85 -4.46 -27.38 -7.97
C ASN A 85 -5.98 -27.62 -8.02
N THR A 86 -6.54 -27.75 -9.20
CA THR A 86 -8.00 -27.94 -9.42
C THR A 86 -8.37 -29.41 -9.65
N THR A 87 -7.39 -30.30 -9.59
CA THR A 87 -7.54 -31.74 -9.82
C THR A 87 -7.68 -32.51 -8.51
N GLU A 88 -8.07 -33.78 -8.61
CA GLU A 88 -8.13 -34.72 -7.49
C GLU A 88 -6.77 -35.33 -7.12
N GLY A 89 -5.74 -35.15 -7.97
CA GLY A 89 -4.42 -35.75 -7.80
C GLY A 89 -3.39 -34.74 -7.30
N LEU A 90 -2.30 -35.23 -6.73
CA LEU A 90 -1.15 -34.36 -6.40
C LEU A 90 -0.52 -33.83 -7.70
N LEU A 91 -0.24 -32.52 -7.70
CA LEU A 91 0.60 -31.86 -8.71
C LEU A 91 1.88 -31.36 -8.05
N THR A 92 2.98 -31.34 -8.79
CA THR A 92 4.18 -30.59 -8.43
C THR A 92 4.38 -29.41 -9.38
N VAL A 93 4.93 -28.31 -8.88
CA VAL A 93 5.27 -27.13 -9.67
C VAL A 93 6.76 -26.86 -9.58
N ASP A 94 7.40 -26.76 -10.73
CA ASP A 94 8.84 -26.57 -10.87
C ASP A 94 9.21 -25.10 -11.10
N GLY A 95 8.25 -24.28 -11.53
CA GLY A 95 8.40 -22.83 -11.64
C GLY A 95 7.15 -22.15 -12.17
N ALA A 96 7.11 -20.83 -11.99
CA ALA A 96 6.08 -19.97 -12.56
C ALA A 96 6.71 -18.67 -13.07
N ARG A 97 6.20 -18.19 -14.20
CA ARG A 97 6.62 -16.96 -14.85
C ARG A 97 5.37 -16.14 -15.14
N VAL A 98 5.32 -14.89 -14.68
CA VAL A 98 4.23 -13.96 -14.97
C VAL A 98 4.75 -12.84 -15.86
N ASN A 99 4.14 -12.68 -17.03
CA ASN A 99 4.40 -11.60 -17.95
C ASN A 99 3.39 -10.46 -17.76
N SER A 100 3.89 -9.23 -17.66
CA SER A 100 3.08 -8.02 -17.58
C SER A 100 3.83 -6.85 -18.23
N PRO A 101 3.16 -6.01 -19.04
CA PRO A 101 3.79 -4.82 -19.65
C PRO A 101 4.17 -3.74 -18.63
N LEU A 102 3.78 -3.91 -17.36
CA LEU A 102 4.12 -3.02 -16.25
C LEU A 102 5.57 -3.18 -15.77
N PHE A 103 6.30 -4.19 -16.21
CA PHE A 103 7.67 -4.45 -15.77
C PHE A 103 8.58 -4.77 -16.95
N ASP A 104 9.87 -4.48 -16.79
CA ASP A 104 10.87 -4.61 -17.87
C ASP A 104 11.29 -6.07 -18.15
N ALA A 105 10.84 -7.00 -17.30
CA ALA A 105 11.09 -8.43 -17.43
C ALA A 105 9.93 -9.24 -16.83
N ASP A 106 9.95 -10.56 -17.04
CA ASP A 106 8.99 -11.46 -16.40
C ASP A 106 9.23 -11.55 -14.89
N ILE A 107 8.14 -11.67 -14.14
CA ILE A 107 8.16 -11.97 -12.71
C ILE A 107 8.32 -13.48 -12.56
N GLU A 108 9.50 -13.91 -12.14
CA GLU A 108 9.85 -15.33 -12.04
C GLU A 108 9.81 -15.82 -10.59
N TRP A 109 9.29 -17.03 -10.41
CA TRP A 109 9.43 -17.81 -9.19
C TRP A 109 9.93 -19.22 -9.53
N ALA A 110 10.89 -19.68 -8.72
CA ALA A 110 11.36 -21.05 -8.70
C ALA A 110 11.59 -21.50 -7.24
N PRO A 111 11.36 -22.78 -6.90
CA PRO A 111 11.67 -23.32 -5.59
C PRO A 111 13.19 -23.29 -5.34
N GLN A 112 13.60 -23.05 -4.10
CA GLN A 112 15.04 -23.08 -3.73
C GLN A 112 15.62 -24.50 -3.81
N ALA A 113 14.79 -25.52 -3.61
CA ALA A 113 15.15 -26.92 -3.75
C ALA A 113 13.90 -27.76 -4.08
N GLY A 114 14.07 -28.78 -4.93
CA GLY A 114 13.00 -29.69 -5.34
C GLY A 114 11.90 -28.99 -6.11
N SER A 115 10.66 -29.39 -5.87
CA SER A 115 9.43 -28.86 -6.49
C SER A 115 8.44 -28.45 -5.40
N LEU A 116 7.52 -27.53 -5.71
CA LEU A 116 6.40 -27.24 -4.82
C LEU A 116 5.31 -28.30 -4.98
N GLU A 117 4.99 -29.01 -3.91
CA GLU A 117 3.80 -29.86 -3.88
C GLU A 117 2.53 -29.01 -3.76
N LEU A 118 1.59 -29.22 -4.69
CA LEU A 118 0.24 -28.68 -4.67
C LEU A 118 -0.77 -29.82 -4.44
N PRO A 119 -1.22 -30.03 -3.18
CA PRO A 119 -2.26 -30.99 -2.88
C PRO A 119 -3.57 -30.69 -3.62
N PRO A 120 -4.44 -31.69 -3.84
CA PRO A 120 -5.74 -31.50 -4.45
C PRO A 120 -6.53 -30.37 -3.80
N HIS A 121 -7.06 -29.45 -4.62
CA HIS A 121 -7.96 -28.35 -4.23
C HIS A 121 -7.40 -27.38 -3.18
N GLN A 122 -6.07 -27.34 -2.99
CA GLN A 122 -5.44 -26.47 -1.99
C GLN A 122 -4.60 -25.38 -2.66
N PRO A 123 -4.80 -24.10 -2.27
CA PRO A 123 -3.93 -23.02 -2.71
C PRO A 123 -2.60 -23.05 -1.95
N LYS A 124 -1.51 -22.71 -2.64
CA LYS A 124 -0.21 -22.36 -2.05
C LYS A 124 0.22 -21.00 -2.59
N SER A 125 0.61 -20.11 -1.69
CA SER A 125 1.18 -18.81 -2.05
C SER A 125 2.70 -18.89 -2.03
N VAL A 126 3.33 -18.46 -3.12
CA VAL A 126 4.78 -18.38 -3.24
C VAL A 126 5.19 -16.95 -3.56
N GLN A 127 6.30 -16.50 -2.97
CA GLN A 127 6.78 -15.14 -3.17
C GLN A 127 7.63 -15.04 -4.44
N ALA A 128 7.31 -14.08 -5.29
CA ALA A 128 8.09 -13.73 -6.48
C ALA A 128 8.59 -12.29 -6.36
N GLN A 129 9.83 -12.04 -6.80
CA GLN A 129 10.43 -10.70 -6.80
C GLN A 129 9.98 -9.94 -8.05
N LEU A 130 9.63 -8.67 -7.88
CA LEU A 130 9.28 -7.80 -9.00
C LEU A 130 10.56 -7.34 -9.70
N PRO A 131 10.62 -7.42 -11.04
CA PRO A 131 11.69 -6.81 -11.81
C PRO A 131 11.56 -5.27 -11.83
N GLY A 132 12.48 -4.61 -12.54
CA GLY A 132 12.43 -3.18 -12.76
C GLY A 132 11.08 -2.74 -13.38
N PRO A 133 10.52 -1.61 -12.96
CA PRO A 133 9.24 -1.14 -13.48
C PRO A 133 9.38 -0.50 -14.87
N ALA A 134 8.44 -0.80 -15.76
CA ALA A 134 8.32 -0.08 -17.02
C ALA A 134 7.61 1.26 -16.77
N CYS A 135 8.37 2.36 -16.77
CA CYS A 135 7.86 3.68 -16.35
C CYS A 135 7.43 4.62 -17.51
N ALA A 136 7.58 4.22 -18.76
CA ALA A 136 7.28 5.10 -19.90
C ALA A 136 5.77 5.19 -20.20
N GLY A 137 5.20 6.40 -20.05
CA GLY A 137 3.88 6.79 -20.57
C GLY A 137 2.66 6.24 -19.81
N PRO A 138 1.45 6.75 -20.10
CA PRO A 138 0.22 6.23 -19.51
C PRO A 138 0.05 4.77 -19.96
N VAL A 139 0.04 3.86 -18.98
CA VAL A 139 -0.11 2.42 -19.23
C VAL A 139 -1.46 2.19 -19.94
N ALA A 140 -1.40 1.76 -21.20
CA ALA A 140 -2.59 1.41 -21.96
C ALA A 140 -3.20 0.12 -21.38
N ALA A 141 -4.19 0.29 -20.50
CA ALA A 141 -5.42 -0.49 -20.22
C ALA A 141 -5.46 -2.04 -20.32
N SER A 142 -4.38 -2.75 -20.64
CA SER A 142 -4.29 -4.19 -20.43
C SER A 142 -3.41 -4.44 -19.21
N SER A 143 -4.00 -4.28 -18.03
CA SER A 143 -3.47 -4.79 -16.76
C SER A 143 -3.50 -6.32 -16.69
N GLN A 144 -4.02 -7.00 -17.71
CA GLN A 144 -4.08 -8.46 -17.76
C GLN A 144 -2.67 -9.03 -17.88
N ALA A 145 -2.20 -9.61 -16.78
CA ALA A 145 -1.02 -10.44 -16.76
C ALA A 145 -1.34 -11.84 -17.30
N SER A 146 -0.36 -12.44 -17.94
CA SER A 146 -0.39 -13.85 -18.34
C SER A 146 0.71 -14.60 -17.61
N ALA A 147 0.56 -15.90 -17.46
CA ALA A 147 1.53 -16.75 -16.80
C ALA A 147 1.85 -18.00 -17.60
N THR A 148 3.05 -18.51 -17.37
CA THR A 148 3.45 -19.86 -17.74
C THR A 148 3.85 -20.60 -16.47
N VAL A 149 3.22 -21.74 -16.21
CA VAL A 149 3.48 -22.57 -15.03
C VAL A 149 3.98 -23.93 -15.46
N SER A 150 5.13 -24.36 -14.95
CA SER A 150 5.67 -25.69 -15.20
C SER A 150 5.15 -26.66 -14.14
N VAL A 151 4.29 -27.60 -14.54
CA VAL A 151 3.63 -28.56 -13.65
C VAL A 151 3.94 -30.00 -14.03
N THR A 152 3.99 -30.87 -13.03
CA THR A 152 4.12 -32.32 -13.22
C THR A 152 3.03 -33.04 -12.44
N ALA A 153 2.23 -33.85 -13.12
CA ALA A 153 1.30 -34.77 -12.48
C ALA A 153 1.99 -36.11 -12.16
N ALA A 154 1.51 -36.83 -11.15
CA ALA A 154 2.08 -38.11 -10.74
C ALA A 154 2.26 -39.09 -11.93
N GLY A 155 3.51 -39.52 -12.16
CA GLY A 155 3.87 -40.46 -13.23
C GLY A 155 3.85 -39.88 -14.64
N ARG A 156 3.70 -38.55 -14.80
CA ARG A 156 3.79 -37.85 -16.09
C ARG A 156 5.09 -37.07 -16.21
N GLN A 157 5.40 -36.61 -17.41
CA GLN A 157 6.48 -35.66 -17.67
C GLN A 157 6.00 -34.22 -17.33
N PRO A 158 6.94 -33.30 -17.03
CA PRO A 158 6.60 -31.89 -16.86
C PRO A 158 5.95 -31.28 -18.09
N GLU A 159 4.99 -30.40 -17.88
CA GLU A 159 4.25 -29.66 -18.90
C GLU A 159 4.23 -28.17 -18.54
N GLU A 160 4.43 -27.30 -19.55
CA GLU A 160 4.27 -25.85 -19.39
C GLU A 160 2.86 -25.42 -19.79
N LEU A 161 2.14 -24.82 -18.86
CA LEU A 161 0.76 -24.39 -19.05
C LEU A 161 0.68 -22.87 -19.17
N PRO A 162 0.21 -22.32 -20.31
CA PRO A 162 -0.12 -20.91 -20.42
C PRO A 162 -1.47 -20.63 -19.74
N LEU A 163 -1.48 -19.70 -18.79
CA LEU A 163 -2.64 -19.40 -17.95
C LEU A 163 -2.87 -17.88 -17.86
N PRO A 164 -4.12 -17.42 -17.69
CA PRO A 164 -4.34 -16.07 -17.20
C PRO A 164 -3.80 -15.93 -15.77
N ALA A 165 -3.25 -14.76 -15.44
CA ALA A 165 -2.86 -14.41 -14.08
C ALA A 165 -3.70 -13.21 -13.61
N PRO A 166 -4.94 -13.44 -13.13
CA PRO A 166 -5.77 -12.39 -12.58
C PRO A 166 -5.07 -11.67 -11.42
N ASP A 167 -5.24 -10.35 -11.39
CA ASP A 167 -4.80 -9.46 -10.32
C ASP A 167 -6.01 -8.71 -9.74
N PRO A 168 -6.84 -9.38 -8.92
CA PRO A 168 -8.13 -8.83 -8.48
C PRO A 168 -7.99 -7.62 -7.53
N PHE A 169 -6.78 -7.33 -7.05
CA PHE A 169 -6.50 -6.27 -6.09
C PHE A 169 -5.55 -5.18 -6.63
N ASP A 170 -5.38 -5.11 -7.95
CA ASP A 170 -4.50 -4.18 -8.65
C ASP A 170 -3.10 -4.09 -8.02
N VAL A 171 -2.55 -5.25 -7.64
CA VAL A 171 -1.24 -5.40 -7.04
C VAL A 171 -0.15 -4.94 -8.02
N LEU A 172 -0.18 -5.39 -9.27
CA LEU A 172 0.83 -5.04 -10.25
C LEU A 172 0.82 -3.54 -10.59
N PRO A 173 -0.33 -2.91 -10.93
CA PRO A 173 -0.38 -1.47 -11.17
C PRO A 173 0.10 -0.65 -9.96
N ARG A 174 -0.33 -1.03 -8.74
CA ARG A 174 0.10 -0.35 -7.52
C ARG A 174 1.61 -0.44 -7.32
N ASN A 175 2.19 -1.64 -7.43
CA ASN A 175 3.63 -1.80 -7.24
C ASN A 175 4.44 -1.13 -8.36
N ASN A 176 3.99 -1.17 -9.62
CA ASN A 176 4.61 -0.40 -10.71
C ASN A 176 4.61 1.10 -10.39
N ALA A 177 3.49 1.66 -9.94
CA ALA A 177 3.41 3.08 -9.60
C ALA A 177 4.36 3.45 -8.44
N GLU A 178 4.41 2.63 -7.39
CA GLU A 178 5.34 2.81 -6.26
C GLU A 178 6.81 2.75 -6.72
N LEU A 179 7.17 1.77 -7.56
CA LEU A 179 8.52 1.59 -8.07
C LEU A 179 8.95 2.69 -9.04
N CYS A 180 8.06 3.16 -9.91
CA CYS A 180 8.34 4.27 -10.81
C CYS A 180 8.54 5.59 -10.05
N LEU A 181 7.71 5.85 -9.04
CA LEU A 181 7.92 7.01 -8.16
C LEU A 181 9.27 6.91 -7.43
N ALA A 182 9.65 5.71 -6.97
CA ALA A 182 10.93 5.49 -6.30
C ALA A 182 12.11 5.71 -7.24
N ALA A 183 12.02 5.23 -8.48
CA ALA A 183 13.03 5.45 -9.52
C ALA A 183 13.19 6.95 -9.83
N ASP A 184 12.08 7.66 -10.04
CA ASP A 184 12.08 9.10 -10.30
C ASP A 184 12.67 9.89 -9.12
N ALA A 185 12.28 9.57 -7.89
CA ALA A 185 12.84 10.18 -6.69
C ALA A 185 14.34 9.91 -6.53
N ALA A 186 14.79 8.69 -6.83
CA ALA A 186 16.19 8.29 -6.72
C ALA A 186 17.11 9.04 -7.72
N MET A 187 16.56 9.58 -8.81
CA MET A 187 17.27 10.49 -9.71
C MET A 187 17.52 11.87 -9.07
N VAL A 188 16.69 12.28 -8.11
CA VAL A 188 16.83 13.57 -7.42
C VAL A 188 17.63 13.44 -6.12
N ALA A 189 17.32 12.45 -5.27
CA ALA A 189 17.97 12.28 -3.97
C ALA A 189 17.93 10.82 -3.50
N GLY A 190 18.96 10.41 -2.77
CA GLY A 190 18.88 9.23 -1.90
C GLY A 190 18.05 9.54 -0.66
N LEU A 191 17.16 8.63 -0.29
CA LEU A 191 16.33 8.72 0.92
C LEU A 191 16.65 7.53 1.83
N GLY A 192 16.96 7.79 3.10
CA GLY A 192 17.27 6.74 4.06
C GLY A 192 17.03 7.17 5.50
N LEU A 193 16.87 6.20 6.40
CA LEU A 193 16.78 6.45 7.83
C LEU A 193 18.14 6.22 8.48
N ASP A 194 18.52 7.10 9.41
CA ASP A 194 19.71 6.88 10.22
C ASP A 194 19.55 5.61 11.06
N PRO A 195 20.57 4.72 11.15
CA PRO A 195 20.44 3.48 11.89
C PRO A 195 20.30 3.65 13.41
N HIS A 196 20.54 4.85 13.96
CA HIS A 196 20.48 5.11 15.41
C HIS A 196 19.21 5.86 15.80
N LEU A 197 18.59 5.40 16.88
CA LEU A 197 17.42 6.03 17.49
C LEU A 197 17.85 6.88 18.70
N GLU A 198 17.42 8.14 18.73
CA GLU A 198 17.64 9.01 19.90
C GLU A 198 16.39 9.03 20.78
N VAL A 199 16.39 8.24 21.86
CA VAL A 199 15.26 8.20 22.82
C VAL A 199 15.36 9.39 23.78
N ALA A 200 14.24 10.10 23.98
CA ALA A 200 14.19 11.22 24.92
C ALA A 200 14.38 10.73 26.37
N ALA A 201 14.85 11.62 27.25
CA ALA A 201 15.11 11.28 28.65
C ALA A 201 13.87 10.77 29.41
N ASP A 202 12.68 11.18 28.99
CA ASP A 202 11.41 10.72 29.58
C ASP A 202 10.96 9.34 29.06
N GLY A 203 11.65 8.78 28.08
CA GLY A 203 11.35 7.49 27.48
C GLY A 203 10.04 7.44 26.67
N ARG A 204 9.32 8.55 26.52
CA ARG A 204 8.00 8.59 25.86
C ARG A 204 8.07 8.96 24.38
N THR A 205 9.13 9.64 23.98
CA THR A 205 9.38 10.01 22.59
C THR A 205 10.78 9.60 22.16
N ALA A 206 10.98 9.50 20.86
CA ALA A 206 12.28 9.29 20.25
C ALA A 206 12.41 10.11 18.98
N VAL A 207 13.62 10.27 18.45
CA VAL A 207 13.88 10.93 17.17
C VAL A 207 14.40 9.92 16.16
N VAL A 208 13.65 9.75 15.07
CA VAL A 208 14.10 9.07 13.86
C VAL A 208 14.64 10.13 12.91
N ARG A 209 15.85 9.96 12.38
CA ARG A 209 16.45 10.91 11.44
C ARG A 209 16.25 10.43 10.01
N LEU A 210 15.50 11.19 9.20
CA LEU A 210 15.40 10.99 7.77
C LEU A 210 16.54 11.76 7.09
N ARG A 211 17.42 11.04 6.39
CA ARG A 211 18.53 11.57 5.61
C ARG A 211 18.11 11.69 4.15
N ILE A 212 18.28 12.87 3.60
CA ILE A 212 18.07 13.18 2.19
C ILE A 212 19.44 13.59 1.63
N SER A 213 19.93 12.84 0.65
CA SER A 213 21.21 13.10 -0.01
C SER A 213 20.95 13.43 -1.48
N PRO A 214 20.81 14.72 -1.84
CA PRO A 214 20.58 15.12 -3.22
C PRO A 214 21.67 14.59 -4.16
N ARG A 215 21.26 14.18 -5.38
CA ARG A 215 22.21 13.76 -6.42
C ARG A 215 23.01 14.98 -6.90
N PRO A 216 24.24 14.78 -7.41
CA PRO A 216 24.99 15.86 -8.04
C PRO A 216 24.19 16.55 -9.15
N ALA A 217 24.38 17.86 -9.30
CA ALA A 217 23.77 18.59 -10.42
C ALA A 217 24.33 18.08 -11.75
N GLY A 218 23.45 17.73 -12.67
CA GLY A 218 23.79 17.42 -14.07
C GLY A 218 23.64 18.64 -14.98
N PRO A 219 24.16 18.59 -16.22
CA PRO A 219 23.90 19.62 -17.21
C PRO A 219 22.42 19.57 -17.65
N GLY A 220 21.69 20.68 -17.50
CA GLY A 220 20.27 20.79 -17.90
C GLY A 220 19.37 21.27 -16.77
N ALA A 221 18.06 20.96 -16.87
CA ALA A 221 17.10 21.29 -15.82
C ALA A 221 17.42 20.53 -14.52
N THR A 222 17.31 21.21 -13.38
CA THR A 222 17.50 20.64 -12.04
C THR A 222 16.21 19.95 -11.62
N PRO A 223 16.12 18.60 -11.64
CA PRO A 223 14.91 17.93 -11.20
C PRO A 223 14.74 18.14 -9.68
N SER A 224 13.47 18.18 -9.26
CA SER A 224 13.09 18.46 -7.87
C SER A 224 12.26 17.33 -7.27
N LEU A 225 12.44 17.11 -5.97
CA LEU A 225 11.65 16.21 -5.14
C LEU A 225 10.96 17.06 -4.07
N THR A 226 9.64 17.02 -4.02
CA THR A 226 8.87 17.69 -2.97
C THR A 226 8.37 16.66 -1.97
N LEU A 227 8.72 16.81 -0.70
CA LEU A 227 8.13 16.09 0.43
C LEU A 227 6.91 16.87 0.93
N HIS A 228 5.71 16.42 0.59
CA HIS A 228 4.46 17.01 1.08
C HIS A 228 4.25 16.72 2.57
N GLY A 229 4.63 15.54 3.04
CA GLY A 229 4.65 15.23 4.45
C GLY A 229 4.97 13.79 4.77
N VAL A 230 5.25 13.54 6.05
CA VAL A 230 5.52 12.22 6.61
C VAL A 230 4.24 11.65 7.22
N GLY A 231 3.90 10.40 6.90
CA GLY A 231 2.76 9.70 7.48
C GLY A 231 3.13 8.86 8.70
N GLY A 232 2.17 8.62 9.58
CA GLY A 232 2.33 7.66 10.68
C GLY A 232 2.27 6.21 10.19
N THR A 233 2.68 5.31 11.07
CA THR A 233 2.60 3.85 10.87
C THR A 233 1.75 3.22 11.98
N PRO A 234 1.37 1.94 11.89
CA PRO A 234 0.74 1.23 13.00
C PRO A 234 1.55 1.23 14.30
N LEU A 235 2.87 1.43 14.21
CA LEU A 235 3.80 1.42 15.34
C LEU A 235 4.18 2.83 15.80
N LEU A 236 4.31 3.79 14.87
CA LEU A 236 4.88 5.11 15.13
C LEU A 236 3.92 6.22 14.71
N ALA A 237 3.73 7.20 15.59
CA ALA A 237 2.98 8.41 15.29
C ALA A 237 3.82 9.66 15.57
N GLU A 238 3.45 10.76 14.93
CA GLU A 238 3.98 12.09 15.21
C GLU A 238 3.81 12.42 16.71
N ALA A 239 4.90 12.84 17.35
CA ALA A 239 4.84 13.35 18.71
C ALA A 239 4.04 14.67 18.70
N MET A 240 3.05 14.78 19.58
CA MET A 240 2.21 15.98 19.65
C MET A 240 3.02 17.17 20.20
N THR A 241 2.67 18.38 19.77
CA THR A 241 3.30 19.64 20.22
C THR A 241 3.27 19.84 21.74
N GLY A 242 2.30 19.22 22.44
CA GLY A 242 2.23 19.19 23.91
C GLY A 242 3.40 18.48 24.61
N PHE A 243 4.25 17.76 23.88
CA PHE A 243 5.52 17.20 24.36
C PHE A 243 6.73 18.11 24.04
N GLY A 244 6.51 19.38 23.70
CA GLY A 244 7.57 20.30 23.26
C GLY A 244 8.18 19.90 21.90
N ALA A 245 7.44 19.12 21.11
CA ALA A 245 7.88 18.60 19.83
C ALA A 245 7.51 19.54 18.68
N GLU A 246 8.46 19.81 17.78
CA GLU A 246 8.15 20.39 16.48
C GLU A 246 7.36 19.38 15.63
N PRO A 247 6.36 19.84 14.86
CA PRO A 247 5.69 19.01 13.87
C PRO A 247 6.69 18.44 12.85
N TRP A 248 6.35 17.28 12.29
CA TRP A 248 7.08 16.71 11.17
C TRP A 248 7.08 17.68 9.98
N PRO A 249 8.17 17.68 9.18
CA PRO A 249 8.33 18.55 8.03
C PRO A 249 7.22 18.33 7.00
N ARG A 250 6.76 19.42 6.40
CA ARG A 250 5.72 19.46 5.37
C ARG A 250 6.12 20.42 4.27
N ASN A 251 5.81 20.06 3.03
CA ASN A 251 6.08 20.84 1.82
C ASN A 251 7.54 21.33 1.71
N VAL A 252 8.49 20.42 1.94
CA VAL A 252 9.93 20.69 1.77
C VAL A 252 10.35 20.25 0.37
N THR A 253 11.03 21.12 -0.36
CA THR A 253 11.53 20.80 -1.72
C THR A 253 13.04 20.60 -1.67
N PHE A 254 13.52 19.60 -2.40
CA PHE A 254 14.93 19.28 -2.57
C PHE A 254 15.28 19.33 -4.06
N LEU A 255 16.44 19.88 -4.36
CA LEU A 255 16.99 20.02 -5.71
C LEU A 255 18.30 19.25 -5.84
N THR A 256 18.62 18.76 -7.03
CA THR A 256 19.95 18.20 -7.27
C THR A 256 21.05 19.25 -7.07
N GLY A 257 22.20 18.81 -6.56
CA GLY A 257 23.33 19.66 -6.21
C GLY A 257 23.22 20.37 -4.85
N GLU A 258 22.09 20.28 -4.17
CA GLU A 258 21.96 20.77 -2.79
C GLU A 258 22.76 19.90 -1.80
N PRO A 259 23.17 20.45 -0.65
CA PRO A 259 23.85 19.68 0.39
C PRO A 259 22.91 18.64 1.04
N ASP A 260 23.52 17.60 1.61
CA ASP A 260 22.81 16.62 2.43
C ASP A 260 22.00 17.30 3.54
N THR A 261 20.75 16.86 3.68
CA THR A 261 19.80 17.36 4.67
C THR A 261 19.36 16.24 5.60
N VAL A 262 19.22 16.55 6.89
CA VAL A 262 18.71 15.62 7.89
C VAL A 262 17.48 16.22 8.55
N LEU A 263 16.34 15.53 8.43
CA LEU A 263 15.09 15.90 9.08
C LEU A 263 14.90 15.07 10.34
N ALA A 264 14.72 15.73 11.48
CA ALA A 264 14.44 15.09 12.76
C ALA A 264 12.94 14.81 12.88
N LEU A 265 12.56 13.53 12.92
CA LEU A 265 11.18 13.10 13.05
C LEU A 265 10.95 12.60 14.46
N ARG A 266 10.36 13.45 15.31
CA ARG A 266 10.04 13.06 16.68
C ARG A 266 8.81 12.15 16.70
N VAL A 267 8.99 10.92 17.16
CA VAL A 267 8.00 9.85 17.16
C VAL A 267 7.55 9.53 18.59
N ARG A 268 6.36 8.95 18.69
CA ARG A 268 5.83 8.23 19.85
C ARG A 268 5.22 6.90 19.39
N PRO A 269 4.95 5.94 20.29
CA PRO A 269 4.09 4.82 19.97
C PRO A 269 2.74 5.31 19.43
N ALA A 270 2.29 4.74 18.30
CA ALA A 270 0.97 5.02 17.74
C ALA A 270 -0.14 4.37 18.60
N ARG A 271 0.14 3.16 19.12
CA ARG A 271 -0.72 2.36 19.99
C ARG A 271 0.14 1.49 20.91
N CYS A 272 -0.42 1.08 22.05
CA CYS A 272 0.26 0.28 23.08
C CYS A 272 -0.41 -1.07 23.37
N ASP A 273 -1.28 -1.55 22.47
CA ASP A 273 -1.83 -2.91 22.57
C ASP A 273 -0.75 -3.95 22.19
N PRO A 274 -0.50 -4.99 23.01
CA PRO A 274 0.54 -5.98 22.76
C PRO A 274 0.39 -6.72 21.42
N HIS A 275 -0.84 -7.00 20.98
CA HIS A 275 -1.09 -7.70 19.71
C HIS A 275 -0.62 -6.87 18.52
N ALA A 276 -0.82 -5.55 18.58
CA ALA A 276 -0.35 -4.59 17.60
C ALA A 276 1.14 -4.72 17.32
N VAL A 277 1.92 -4.83 18.40
CA VAL A 277 3.37 -4.75 18.35
C VAL A 277 3.95 -6.10 17.93
N ALA A 278 3.38 -7.20 18.46
CA ALA A 278 3.84 -8.55 18.16
C ALA A 278 3.59 -8.96 16.71
N GLU A 279 2.44 -8.57 16.13
CA GLU A 279 2.06 -8.91 14.75
C GLU A 279 2.38 -7.79 13.74
N ASP A 280 3.16 -6.79 14.13
CA ASP A 280 3.52 -5.73 13.21
C ASP A 280 4.52 -6.21 12.15
N LYS A 281 4.19 -5.94 10.88
CA LYS A 281 5.01 -6.30 9.70
C LYS A 281 5.56 -5.07 8.98
N VAL A 282 4.91 -3.92 9.15
CA VAL A 282 5.13 -2.71 8.33
C VAL A 282 5.30 -1.44 9.15
N GLY A 283 5.23 -1.50 10.48
CA GLY A 283 5.27 -0.35 11.37
C GLY A 283 6.61 0.38 11.37
N THR A 284 7.66 -0.21 10.80
CA THR A 284 8.98 0.42 10.61
C THR A 284 9.27 0.81 9.16
N LEU A 285 8.26 0.77 8.29
CA LEU A 285 8.28 1.37 6.95
C LEU A 285 7.66 2.76 7.04
N LEU A 286 8.49 3.80 7.02
CA LEU A 286 8.03 5.18 7.15
C LEU A 286 7.48 5.69 5.81
N PRO A 287 6.19 6.07 5.72
CA PRO A 287 5.61 6.59 4.49
C PRO A 287 5.92 8.08 4.31
N LEU A 288 6.44 8.43 3.13
CA LEU A 288 6.69 9.79 2.68
C LEU A 288 5.76 10.11 1.52
N ASN A 289 4.91 11.12 1.67
CA ASN A 289 4.10 11.63 0.56
C ASN A 289 4.97 12.58 -0.25
N VAL A 290 5.26 12.23 -1.50
CA VAL A 290 6.22 12.97 -2.33
C VAL A 290 5.69 13.20 -3.74
N ALA A 291 6.20 14.24 -4.38
CA ALA A 291 6.03 14.52 -5.80
C ALA A 291 7.39 14.69 -6.50
N VAL A 292 7.51 14.12 -7.69
CA VAL A 292 8.68 14.23 -8.58
C VAL A 292 8.19 14.34 -10.02
N GLY A 293 8.48 15.48 -10.67
CA GLY A 293 7.98 15.75 -12.02
C GLY A 293 6.46 15.63 -12.09
N ALA A 294 5.97 14.68 -12.89
CA ALA A 294 4.53 14.42 -13.06
C ALA A 294 3.97 13.32 -12.14
N ARG A 295 4.82 12.66 -11.32
CA ARG A 295 4.37 11.61 -10.39
C ARG A 295 4.23 12.15 -8.99
N GLU A 296 3.19 11.70 -8.31
CA GLU A 296 2.95 11.93 -6.89
C GLU A 296 2.48 10.62 -6.25
N GLY A 297 2.88 10.36 -5.01
CA GLY A 297 2.45 9.18 -4.27
C GLY A 297 3.20 8.98 -2.97
N VAL A 298 3.20 7.74 -2.48
CA VAL A 298 3.82 7.37 -1.20
C VAL A 298 5.07 6.54 -1.44
N LEU A 299 6.22 7.03 -0.95
CA LEU A 299 7.45 6.25 -0.84
C LEU A 299 7.60 5.69 0.57
N LYS A 300 7.86 4.39 0.68
CA LYS A 300 8.08 3.73 1.97
C LYS A 300 9.58 3.59 2.21
N VAL A 301 10.11 4.28 3.22
CA VAL A 301 11.53 4.17 3.60
C VAL A 301 11.67 3.20 4.77
N ALA A 302 12.42 2.12 4.55
CA ALA A 302 12.65 1.12 5.58
C ALA A 302 13.68 1.57 6.62
N ALA A 303 13.43 1.26 7.89
CA ALA A 303 14.38 1.50 8.98
C ALA A 303 15.67 0.65 8.88
N GLY A 304 15.62 -0.49 8.19
CA GLY A 304 16.71 -1.47 8.22
C GLY A 304 16.83 -2.20 9.56
N GLY A 305 17.66 -3.23 9.63
CA GLY A 305 17.76 -4.13 10.79
C GLY A 305 18.04 -3.42 12.14
N PRO A 306 19.11 -2.61 12.24
CA PRO A 306 19.51 -1.98 13.50
C PRO A 306 18.47 -0.98 14.06
N LEU A 307 17.96 -0.05 13.24
CA LEU A 307 16.96 0.91 13.68
C LEU A 307 15.62 0.22 13.97
N ARG A 308 15.23 -0.78 13.15
CA ARG A 308 14.01 -1.56 13.39
C ARG A 308 14.01 -2.19 14.79
N ALA A 309 15.11 -2.82 15.19
CA ALA A 309 15.24 -3.42 16.52
C ALA A 309 15.10 -2.36 17.64
N GLN A 310 15.77 -1.21 17.49
CA GLN A 310 15.68 -0.11 18.46
C GLN A 310 14.27 0.48 18.56
N LEU A 311 13.54 0.59 17.44
CA LEU A 311 12.17 1.08 17.41
C LEU A 311 11.21 0.15 18.15
N TYR A 312 11.32 -1.16 17.96
CA TYR A 312 10.50 -2.12 18.73
C TYR A 312 10.79 -2.03 20.22
N ASP A 313 12.06 -2.01 20.60
CA ASP A 313 12.47 -1.89 22.01
C ASP A 313 12.00 -0.57 22.64
N PHE A 314 12.13 0.55 21.92
CA PHE A 314 11.57 1.84 22.33
C PHE A 314 10.06 1.74 22.55
N VAL A 315 9.30 1.19 21.59
CA VAL A 315 7.84 1.10 21.72
C VAL A 315 7.44 0.21 22.89
N THR A 316 8.09 -0.95 23.05
CA THR A 316 7.85 -1.84 24.19
C THR A 316 8.06 -1.12 25.52
N ARG A 317 9.19 -0.40 25.68
CA ARG A 317 9.51 0.31 26.92
C ARG A 317 8.59 1.51 27.16
N ALA A 318 8.32 2.31 26.13
CA ALA A 318 7.45 3.48 26.22
C ALA A 318 6.01 3.08 26.62
N CYS A 319 5.51 1.96 26.11
CA CYS A 319 4.16 1.46 26.41
C CYS A 319 4.03 0.77 27.77
N GLN A 320 5.13 0.29 28.37
CA GLN A 320 5.12 -0.24 29.74
C GLN A 320 5.07 0.86 30.80
N ASN A 321 5.62 2.05 30.49
CA ASN A 321 5.75 3.17 31.41
C ASN A 321 4.67 4.25 31.23
N GLY A 322 3.75 4.05 30.27
CA GLY A 322 2.72 5.02 29.85
C GLY A 322 1.36 4.83 30.49
#